data_AF-A0A816MV25-F1
#
_entry.id   AF-A0A816MV25-F1
#
_cell.length_a   1.000
_cell.length_b   1.000
_cell.length_c   1.000
_cell.angle_alpha   90.00
_cell.angle_beta   90.00
_cell.angle_gamma   90.00
#
_symmetry.space_group_name_H-M   'P 1'
#
loop_
_entity.id
_entity.type
_entity.pdbx_description
1 polymer ?
#
loop_
_entity_poly.entity_id
_entity_poly.type
_entity_poly.pdbx_seq_one_letter_code
_entity_poly.pdbx_strand_id
1 'polypeptide(L)'
;MAVDSDTDCPPLLLEDEDQDDQAISIENPRFSIWNTFKHHIPRLVITVLVDLICPLVLYLILQKRIKSVYALAAAGVPPFIMVIIKGIVSRTFDALGFLVFFCFVASAIAAIITRNPVILLLEKSLVTGFVSIVFGITLIPFRCCPHRCRIRPLAYYFYQDLVPTKRKDIGLPDSIFEDEQQEQLLDNQFSEIQEETLLPLPALSHKQEVAQVYEWIYRHCSSFRLSCYLITSIWSIGLLLEFLARLFLILIHLSVEKIFIYGHIILSVMTTLLIILTVLCITRERKQTLKSIETWKREYFSAQQSSFVNDSNINMVA
;
A
#
# COMPACT_ATOMS: atom_id res chain seq x y z
N MET A 1 55.35 31.59 58.33
CA MET A 1 54.82 31.61 56.95
C MET A 1 55.36 30.35 56.30
N ALA A 2 54.58 29.27 56.27
CA ALA A 2 53.78 28.85 55.09
C ALA A 2 54.71 28.39 53.95
N VAL A 3 54.69 27.18 53.39
CA VAL A 3 53.80 26.00 53.42
C VAL A 3 54.65 24.81 52.94
N ASP A 4 54.39 23.63 53.53
CA ASP A 4 54.83 22.28 53.15
C ASP A 4 54.25 21.89 51.77
N SER A 5 54.93 21.05 50.97
CA SER A 5 54.30 19.93 50.27
C SER A 5 55.26 19.25 49.29
N ASP A 6 55.38 17.95 49.53
CA ASP A 6 56.04 16.88 48.83
C ASP A 6 55.96 16.86 47.30
N THR A 7 57.05 16.36 46.74
CA THR A 7 57.21 15.97 45.34
C THR A 7 56.83 14.49 45.22
N ASP A 8 55.54 14.21 45.08
CA ASP A 8 55.05 12.88 44.69
C ASP A 8 54.44 12.99 43.28
N CYS A 9 55.21 12.55 42.28
CA CYS A 9 54.67 12.25 40.96
C CYS A 9 53.86 10.94 41.05
N PRO A 10 52.54 10.96 40.79
CA PRO A 10 51.83 9.71 40.57
C PRO A 10 52.26 9.10 39.23
N PRO A 11 52.34 7.75 39.13
CA PRO A 11 52.61 7.11 37.86
C PRO A 11 51.46 7.40 36.89
N LEU A 12 51.83 7.68 35.63
CA LEU A 12 50.97 7.64 34.45
C LEU A 12 50.09 6.38 34.50
N LEU A 13 48.87 6.53 35.03
CA LEU A 13 47.78 5.64 34.66
C LEU A 13 47.47 5.99 33.21
N LEU A 14 47.86 5.08 32.33
CA LEU A 14 47.13 4.84 31.10
C LEU A 14 45.70 4.54 31.54
N GLU A 15 44.87 5.57 31.59
CA GLU A 15 43.45 5.38 31.38
C GLU A 15 43.36 4.83 29.95
N ASP A 16 43.28 3.49 29.87
CA ASP A 16 42.60 2.81 28.79
C ASP A 16 41.22 3.47 28.73
N GLU A 17 41.11 4.57 27.98
CA GLU A 17 39.86 4.89 27.33
C GLU A 17 39.62 3.69 26.43
N ASP A 18 38.90 2.71 26.99
CA ASP A 18 37.91 1.92 26.31
C ASP A 18 37.07 2.93 25.52
N GLN A 19 37.62 3.32 24.38
CA GLN A 19 36.93 3.92 23.28
C GLN A 19 35.95 2.84 22.90
N ASP A 20 34.81 2.93 23.57
CA ASP A 20 33.59 2.22 23.35
C ASP A 20 33.33 2.47 21.87
N ASP A 21 33.89 1.59 21.05
CA ASP A 21 33.50 1.33 19.69
C ASP A 21 32.02 0.93 19.82
N GLN A 22 31.17 1.94 19.98
CA GLN A 22 29.88 2.01 19.35
C GLN A 22 30.12 2.01 17.83
N ALA A 23 30.76 0.93 17.36
CA ALA A 23 30.15 0.12 16.34
C ALA A 23 28.67 0.06 16.73
N ILE A 24 27.91 0.99 16.15
CA ILE A 24 26.50 0.82 15.90
C ILE A 24 26.47 -0.55 15.26
N SER A 25 26.19 -1.57 16.08
CA SER A 25 25.88 -2.88 15.61
C SER A 25 24.64 -2.62 14.80
N ILE A 26 24.84 -2.46 13.49
CA ILE A 26 23.81 -2.64 12.50
C ILE A 26 23.47 -4.12 12.71
N GLU A 27 22.64 -4.39 13.73
CA GLU A 27 21.88 -5.61 13.82
C GLU A 27 21.30 -5.72 12.43
N ASN A 28 21.84 -6.65 11.64
CA ASN A 28 21.28 -7.00 10.36
C ASN A 28 19.79 -7.13 10.65
N PRO A 29 18.91 -6.26 10.12
CA PRO A 29 17.51 -6.46 10.32
C PRO A 29 17.22 -7.69 9.47
N ARG A 30 17.34 -8.87 10.09
CA ARG A 30 16.86 -10.14 9.56
C ARG A 30 15.35 -10.04 9.69
N PHE A 31 14.80 -9.12 8.92
CA PHE A 31 13.43 -8.69 8.97
C PHE A 31 12.65 -9.88 8.44
N SER A 32 12.15 -10.67 9.39
CA SER A 32 11.27 -11.78 9.10
C SER A 32 9.95 -11.15 8.69
N ILE A 33 9.80 -10.85 7.40
CA ILE A 33 8.56 -10.37 6.77
C ILE A 33 7.37 -11.26 7.17
N TRP A 34 7.67 -12.54 7.46
CA TRP A 34 6.73 -13.48 8.07
C TRP A 34 6.06 -12.94 9.34
N ASN A 35 6.78 -12.27 10.24
CA ASN A 35 6.20 -11.73 11.46
C ASN A 35 5.22 -10.59 11.18
N THR A 36 5.52 -9.70 10.23
CA THR A 36 4.57 -8.66 9.81
C THR A 36 3.37 -9.26 9.09
N PHE A 37 3.58 -10.21 8.18
CA PHE A 37 2.49 -10.82 7.41
C PHE A 37 1.60 -11.74 8.24
N LYS A 38 2.14 -12.46 9.22
CA LYS A 38 1.40 -13.42 10.05
C LYS A 38 0.17 -12.81 10.72
N HIS A 39 0.23 -11.53 11.09
CA HIS A 39 -0.92 -10.84 11.68
C HIS A 39 -2.02 -10.48 10.66
N HIS A 40 -1.68 -10.32 9.38
CA HIS A 40 -2.65 -9.99 8.32
C HIS A 40 -3.18 -11.22 7.56
N ILE A 41 -2.43 -12.33 7.55
CA ILE A 41 -2.84 -13.60 6.93
C ILE A 41 -4.24 -14.06 7.37
N PRO A 42 -4.63 -14.10 8.67
CA PRO A 42 -5.95 -14.62 9.04
C PRO A 42 -7.09 -13.77 8.47
N ARG A 43 -6.92 -12.44 8.42
CA ARG A 43 -7.91 -11.55 7.80
C ARG A 43 -8.03 -11.81 6.30
N LEU A 44 -6.90 -11.96 5.60
CA LEU A 44 -6.90 -12.29 4.17
C LEU A 44 -7.55 -13.65 3.89
N VAL A 45 -7.24 -14.67 4.71
CA VAL A 45 -7.85 -16.00 4.58
C VAL A 45 -9.36 -15.94 4.77
N ILE A 46 -9.83 -15.24 5.80
CA ILE A 46 -11.28 -15.05 6.02
C ILE A 46 -11.92 -14.35 4.82
N THR A 47 -11.31 -13.29 4.28
CA THR A 47 -11.80 -12.61 3.09
C THR A 47 -11.87 -13.55 1.89
N VAL A 48 -10.82 -14.33 1.60
CA VAL A 48 -10.84 -15.32 0.50
C VAL A 48 -11.91 -16.38 0.72
N LEU A 49 -12.10 -16.88 1.95
CA LEU A 49 -13.14 -17.85 2.25
C LEU A 49 -14.55 -17.29 1.99
N VAL A 50 -14.81 -16.06 2.46
CA VAL A 50 -16.12 -15.41 2.35
C VAL A 50 -16.40 -14.93 0.93
N ASP A 51 -15.40 -14.43 0.22
CA ASP A 51 -15.59 -13.79 -1.09
C ASP A 51 -15.45 -14.77 -2.27
N LEU A 52 -14.79 -15.92 -2.07
CA LEU A 52 -14.51 -16.87 -3.14
C LEU A 52 -15.17 -18.24 -2.90
N ILE A 53 -14.97 -18.83 -1.72
CA ILE A 53 -15.45 -20.19 -1.44
C ILE A 53 -16.95 -20.18 -1.11
N CYS A 54 -17.40 -19.25 -0.27
CA CYS A 54 -18.79 -19.19 0.16
C CYS A 54 -19.78 -19.01 -1.01
N PRO A 55 -19.57 -18.09 -1.99
CA PRO A 55 -20.43 -17.95 -3.16
C PRO A 55 -20.53 -19.21 -4.00
N LEU A 56 -19.39 -19.91 -4.19
CA LEU A 56 -19.33 -21.13 -4.98
C LEU A 56 -20.15 -22.25 -4.32
N VAL A 57 -19.93 -22.49 -3.03
CA VAL A 57 -20.67 -23.50 -2.28
C VAL A 57 -22.16 -23.16 -2.25
N LEU A 58 -22.51 -21.89 -2.01
CA LEU A 58 -23.89 -21.43 -1.96
C LEU A 58 -24.60 -21.63 -3.30
N TYR A 59 -23.93 -21.34 -4.42
CA TYR A 59 -24.46 -21.60 -5.76
C TYR A 59 -24.74 -23.08 -6.00
N LEU A 60 -23.79 -23.96 -5.66
CA LEU A 60 -23.92 -25.41 -5.87
C LEU A 60 -25.07 -26.03 -5.05
N ILE A 61 -25.37 -25.46 -3.88
CA ILE A 61 -26.51 -25.88 -3.06
C ILE A 61 -27.82 -25.34 -3.65
N LEU A 62 -27.86 -24.04 -4.01
CA LEU A 62 -29.07 -23.39 -4.52
C LEU A 62 -29.48 -23.89 -5.90
N GLN A 63 -28.55 -24.23 -6.79
CA GLN A 63 -28.89 -24.73 -8.14
C GLN A 63 -29.74 -26.00 -8.11
N LYS A 64 -29.71 -26.76 -7.00
CA LYS A 64 -30.55 -27.96 -6.82
C LYS A 64 -32.02 -27.65 -6.52
N ARG A 65 -32.33 -26.40 -6.13
CA ARG A 65 -33.65 -26.00 -5.60
C ARG A 65 -34.31 -24.89 -6.41
N ILE A 66 -33.54 -24.01 -7.08
CA ILE A 66 -34.06 -22.82 -7.76
C ILE A 66 -33.47 -22.62 -9.16
N LYS A 67 -34.12 -21.81 -10.00
CA LYS A 67 -33.62 -21.46 -11.35
C LYS A 67 -32.23 -20.81 -11.27
N SER A 68 -31.35 -21.13 -12.21
CA SER A 68 -29.94 -20.75 -12.20
C SER A 68 -29.68 -19.25 -12.03
N VAL A 69 -30.57 -18.39 -12.53
CA VAL A 69 -30.46 -16.92 -12.40
C VAL A 69 -30.55 -16.49 -10.92
N TYR A 70 -31.53 -17.01 -10.18
CA TYR A 70 -31.71 -16.67 -8.76
C TYR A 70 -30.62 -17.29 -7.89
N ALA A 71 -30.13 -18.49 -8.24
CA ALA A 71 -28.97 -19.09 -7.58
C ALA A 71 -27.71 -18.23 -7.77
N LEU A 72 -27.49 -17.70 -8.97
CA LEU A 72 -26.34 -16.87 -9.31
C LEU A 72 -26.38 -15.48 -8.65
N ALA A 73 -27.57 -14.92 -8.45
CA ALA A 73 -27.79 -13.68 -7.72
C ALA A 73 -27.60 -13.87 -6.20
N ALA A 74 -28.19 -14.93 -5.63
CA ALA A 74 -28.06 -15.24 -4.21
C ALA A 74 -26.62 -15.54 -3.80
N ALA A 75 -25.85 -16.20 -4.68
CA ALA A 75 -24.41 -16.41 -4.47
C ALA A 75 -23.60 -15.11 -4.36
N GLY A 76 -24.07 -14.00 -4.94
CA GLY A 76 -23.42 -12.69 -4.83
C GLY A 76 -23.73 -11.91 -3.55
N VAL A 77 -24.70 -12.37 -2.75
CA VAL A 77 -25.11 -11.69 -1.52
C VAL A 77 -24.03 -11.67 -0.45
N PRO A 78 -23.31 -12.77 -0.16
CA PRO A 78 -22.23 -12.75 0.85
C PRO A 78 -21.15 -11.68 0.61
N PRO A 79 -20.50 -11.59 -0.58
CA PRO A 79 -19.49 -10.56 -0.81
C PRO A 79 -20.09 -9.15 -0.82
N PHE A 80 -21.34 -8.98 -1.29
CA PHE A 80 -22.02 -7.69 -1.25
C PHE A 80 -22.25 -7.19 0.19
N ILE A 81 -22.74 -8.06 1.08
CA ILE A 81 -22.91 -7.74 2.50
C ILE A 81 -21.57 -7.40 3.13
N MET A 82 -20.51 -8.16 2.81
CA MET A 82 -19.16 -7.90 3.32
C MET A 82 -18.66 -6.51 2.92
N VAL A 83 -18.89 -6.09 1.68
CA VAL A 83 -18.54 -4.74 1.19
C VAL A 83 -19.31 -3.66 1.95
N ILE A 84 -20.62 -3.84 2.18
CA ILE A 84 -21.45 -2.90 2.94
C ILE A 84 -20.97 -2.78 4.39
N ILE A 85 -20.76 -3.91 5.09
CA ILE A 85 -20.29 -3.92 6.47
C ILE A 85 -18.94 -3.20 6.56
N LYS A 86 -18.01 -3.53 5.66
CA LYS A 86 -16.69 -2.89 5.65
C LYS A 86 -16.80 -1.38 5.39
N GLY A 87 -17.68 -0.95 4.48
CA GLY A 87 -17.92 0.47 4.22
C GLY A 87 -18.49 1.22 5.43
N ILE A 88 -19.51 0.66 6.08
CA ILE A 88 -20.14 1.26 7.27
C ILE A 88 -19.17 1.31 8.45
N VAL A 89 -18.44 0.22 8.71
CA VAL A 89 -17.53 0.10 9.86
C VAL A 89 -16.28 0.95 9.66
N SER A 90 -15.72 0.98 8.45
CA SER A 90 -14.45 1.68 8.21
C SER A 90 -14.63 3.21 8.18
N ARG A 91 -15.86 3.73 7.99
CA ARG A 91 -16.23 5.16 7.90
C ARG A 91 -15.39 6.02 6.93
N THR A 92 -14.44 5.43 6.22
CA THR A 92 -13.64 6.05 5.17
C THR A 92 -14.09 5.46 3.84
N PHE A 93 -14.80 6.25 3.04
CA PHE A 93 -15.24 5.87 1.70
C PHE A 93 -14.02 5.83 0.77
N ASP A 94 -13.52 4.63 0.49
CA ASP A 94 -12.53 4.38 -0.57
C ASP A 94 -13.24 4.33 -1.93
N ALA A 95 -12.73 5.05 -2.93
CA ALA A 95 -13.29 5.13 -4.28
C ALA A 95 -13.43 3.74 -4.92
N LEU A 96 -12.53 2.81 -4.57
CA LEU A 96 -12.58 1.44 -5.04
C LEU A 96 -13.75 0.65 -4.43
N GLY A 97 -14.07 0.88 -3.15
CA GLY A 97 -15.23 0.29 -2.50
C GLY A 97 -16.55 0.77 -3.12
N PHE A 98 -16.62 2.06 -3.47
CA PHE A 98 -17.75 2.64 -4.19
C PHE A 98 -17.93 1.99 -5.55
N LEU A 99 -16.85 1.87 -6.33
CA LEU A 99 -16.90 1.22 -7.63
C LEU A 99 -17.45 -0.20 -7.55
N VAL A 100 -16.91 -1.01 -6.62
CA VAL A 100 -17.34 -2.40 -6.40
C VAL A 100 -18.82 -2.46 -5.98
N PHE A 101 -19.27 -1.56 -5.11
CA PHE A 101 -20.67 -1.47 -4.70
C PHE A 101 -21.59 -1.21 -5.90
N PHE A 102 -21.26 -0.22 -6.75
CA PHE A 102 -22.06 0.08 -7.95
C PHE A 102 -22.10 -1.10 -8.92
N CYS A 103 -20.99 -1.83 -9.09
CA CYS A 103 -20.97 -3.04 -9.89
C CYS A 103 -21.90 -4.14 -9.35
N PHE A 104 -21.96 -4.34 -8.02
CA PHE A 104 -22.90 -5.28 -7.43
C PHE A 104 -24.36 -4.86 -7.60
N VAL A 105 -24.66 -3.56 -7.46
CA VAL A 105 -26.01 -3.03 -7.66
C VAL A 105 -26.44 -3.17 -9.12
N ALA A 106 -25.58 -2.80 -10.07
CA ALA A 106 -25.81 -3.03 -11.49
C ALA A 106 -26.12 -4.51 -11.75
N SER A 107 -25.38 -5.41 -11.10
CA SER A 107 -25.57 -6.85 -11.28
C SER A 107 -26.85 -7.43 -10.70
N ALA A 108 -27.32 -6.88 -9.58
CA ALA A 108 -28.64 -7.19 -9.09
C ALA A 108 -29.74 -6.73 -10.06
N ILE A 109 -29.61 -5.51 -10.62
CA ILE A 109 -30.59 -4.95 -11.57
C ILE A 109 -30.61 -5.75 -12.88
N ALA A 110 -29.45 -6.04 -13.46
CA ALA A 110 -29.33 -6.82 -14.68
C ALA A 110 -29.89 -8.23 -14.51
N ALA A 111 -29.67 -8.88 -13.35
CA ALA A 111 -30.26 -10.18 -13.05
C ALA A 111 -31.81 -10.17 -13.12
N ILE A 112 -32.44 -9.10 -12.62
CA ILE A 112 -33.89 -8.96 -12.57
C ILE A 112 -34.47 -8.71 -13.97
N ILE A 113 -33.85 -7.81 -14.74
CA ILE A 113 -34.32 -7.41 -16.06
C ILE A 113 -34.16 -8.56 -17.05
N THR A 114 -32.96 -9.14 -17.10
CA THR A 114 -32.58 -9.96 -18.24
C THR A 114 -33.08 -11.39 -18.16
N ARG A 115 -33.25 -11.96 -16.95
CA ARG A 115 -33.67 -13.36 -16.69
C ARG A 115 -32.86 -14.43 -17.46
N ASN A 116 -31.76 -14.06 -18.11
CA ASN A 116 -30.86 -14.95 -18.83
C ASN A 116 -29.55 -15.04 -18.06
N PRO A 117 -29.14 -16.24 -17.61
CA PRO A 117 -27.94 -16.40 -16.79
C PRO A 117 -26.65 -16.10 -17.57
N VAL A 118 -26.64 -16.19 -18.90
CA VAL A 118 -25.45 -15.86 -19.72
C VAL A 118 -25.15 -14.35 -19.66
N ILE A 119 -26.18 -13.51 -19.68
CA ILE A 119 -25.99 -12.05 -19.61
C ILE A 119 -25.53 -11.66 -18.20
N LEU A 120 -26.04 -12.33 -17.16
CA LEU A 120 -25.57 -12.15 -15.79
C LEU A 120 -24.11 -12.60 -15.60
N LEU A 121 -23.67 -13.64 -16.30
CA LEU A 121 -22.27 -14.08 -16.32
C LEU A 121 -21.37 -13.08 -17.07
N LEU A 122 -21.85 -12.55 -18.21
CA LEU A 122 -21.13 -11.55 -19.00
C LEU A 122 -20.89 -10.28 -18.17
N GLU A 123 -21.92 -9.79 -17.49
CA GLU A 123 -21.80 -8.62 -16.63
C GLU A 123 -20.72 -8.79 -15.55
N LYS A 124 -20.69 -9.93 -14.86
CA LYS A 124 -19.65 -10.20 -13.85
C LYS A 124 -18.25 -10.18 -14.45
N SER A 125 -18.08 -10.57 -15.71
CA SER A 125 -16.81 -10.43 -16.43
C SER A 125 -16.54 -8.99 -16.90
N LEU A 126 -17.55 -8.21 -17.25
CA LEU A 126 -17.37 -6.80 -17.60
C LEU A 126 -16.84 -5.98 -16.43
N VAL A 127 -17.25 -6.30 -15.20
CA VAL A 127 -16.71 -5.67 -13.99
C VAL A 127 -15.20 -5.89 -13.90
N THR A 128 -14.70 -7.11 -14.11
CA THR A 128 -13.26 -7.38 -14.06
C THR A 128 -12.52 -6.71 -15.22
N GLY A 129 -13.12 -6.65 -16.41
CA GLY A 129 -12.62 -5.87 -17.54
C GLY A 129 -12.51 -4.37 -17.24
N PHE A 130 -13.52 -3.78 -16.61
CA PHE A 130 -13.48 -2.37 -16.20
C PHE A 130 -12.38 -2.11 -15.17
N VAL A 131 -12.27 -2.95 -14.14
CA VAL A 131 -11.21 -2.86 -13.14
C VAL A 131 -9.84 -2.96 -13.80
N SER A 132 -9.64 -3.89 -14.75
CA SER A 132 -8.40 -4.00 -15.52
C SER A 132 -8.04 -2.71 -16.26
N ILE A 133 -9.03 -2.06 -16.90
CA ILE A 133 -8.86 -0.78 -17.59
C ILE A 133 -8.49 0.32 -16.60
N VAL A 134 -9.13 0.40 -15.43
CA VAL A 134 -8.76 1.36 -14.38
C VAL A 134 -7.29 1.20 -13.98
N PHE A 135 -6.85 -0.03 -13.71
CA PHE A 135 -5.43 -0.30 -13.44
C PHE A 135 -4.53 0.12 -14.62
N GLY A 136 -4.93 -0.19 -15.86
CA GLY A 136 -4.19 0.20 -17.07
C GLY A 136 -4.08 1.71 -17.26
N ILE A 137 -5.16 2.46 -17.01
CA ILE A 137 -5.19 3.93 -17.08
C ILE A 137 -4.25 4.52 -16.02
N THR A 138 -4.25 3.98 -14.79
CA THR A 138 -3.33 4.47 -13.73
C THR A 138 -1.85 4.17 -14.01
N LEU A 139 -1.56 3.26 -14.95
CA LEU A 139 -0.20 2.97 -15.39
C LEU A 139 0.36 4.08 -16.28
N ILE A 140 -0.49 4.74 -17.06
CA ILE A 140 -0.08 5.78 -17.99
C ILE A 140 0.27 7.02 -17.14
N PRO A 141 1.53 7.48 -17.18
CA PRO A 141 1.91 8.71 -16.50
C PRO A 141 1.35 9.90 -17.30
N PHE A 142 0.05 10.17 -17.18
CA PHE A 142 -0.60 11.31 -17.80
C PHE A 142 -0.01 12.60 -17.22
N ARG A 143 0.92 13.21 -17.95
CA ARG A 143 1.42 14.57 -17.67
C ARG A 143 0.45 15.63 -18.21
N CYS A 144 -0.85 15.48 -17.95
CA CYS A 144 -1.87 16.31 -18.61
C CYS A 144 -1.89 17.77 -18.13
N CYS A 145 -1.24 18.11 -17.02
CA CYS A 145 -1.04 19.50 -16.60
C CYS A 145 0.26 19.62 -15.78
N PRO A 146 1.08 20.67 -15.98
CA PRO A 146 2.33 20.87 -15.24
C PRO A 146 2.17 20.97 -13.71
N HIS A 147 0.99 21.36 -13.20
CA HIS A 147 0.83 21.77 -11.79
C HIS A 147 -0.17 20.96 -10.94
N ARG A 148 -1.03 20.09 -11.49
CA ARG A 148 -2.16 19.53 -10.70
C ARG A 148 -2.45 18.04 -10.85
N CYS A 149 -1.92 17.35 -11.87
CA CYS A 149 -2.27 15.96 -12.13
C CYS A 149 -1.02 15.07 -12.23
N ARG A 150 -0.48 14.64 -11.09
CA ARG A 150 0.43 13.49 -11.00
C ARG A 150 -0.35 12.27 -10.51
N ILE A 151 -1.04 11.60 -11.42
CA ILE A 151 -1.68 10.31 -11.12
C ILE A 151 -0.57 9.29 -10.87
N ARG A 152 -0.65 8.59 -9.74
CA ARG A 152 0.27 7.51 -9.40
C ARG A 152 -0.33 6.16 -9.77
N PRO A 153 0.51 5.16 -10.07
CA PRO A 153 0.04 3.78 -10.20
C PRO A 153 -0.80 3.39 -8.98
N LEU A 154 -1.93 2.71 -9.19
CA LEU A 154 -2.86 2.37 -8.11
C LEU A 154 -2.19 1.62 -6.95
N ALA A 155 -1.19 0.79 -7.27
CA ALA A 155 -0.41 0.07 -6.28
C ALA A 155 0.27 0.98 -5.24
N TYR A 156 0.60 2.24 -5.59
CA TYR A 156 1.16 3.21 -4.65
C TYR A 156 0.21 3.46 -3.47
N TYR A 157 -1.07 3.71 -3.75
CA TYR A 157 -2.09 3.97 -2.73
C TYR A 157 -2.34 2.72 -1.89
N PHE A 158 -2.46 1.55 -2.53
CA PHE A 158 -2.59 0.30 -1.80
C PHE A 158 -1.38 -0.02 -0.91
N TYR A 159 -0.18 0.38 -1.31
CA TYR A 159 1.01 0.16 -0.49
C TYR A 159 0.92 0.93 0.83
N GLN A 160 0.40 2.16 0.81
CA GLN A 160 0.18 2.98 2.02
C GLN A 160 -0.80 2.32 2.98
N ASP A 161 -1.88 1.72 2.44
CA ASP A 161 -2.92 1.08 3.24
C ASP A 161 -2.51 -0.32 3.75
N LEU A 162 -1.73 -1.07 2.96
CA LEU A 162 -1.31 -2.43 3.31
C LEU A 162 -0.15 -2.46 4.30
N VAL A 163 0.78 -1.50 4.18
CA VAL A 163 1.97 -1.43 5.03
C VAL A 163 2.17 0.02 5.48
N PRO A 164 1.34 0.55 6.39
CA PRO A 164 1.54 1.90 6.90
C PRO A 164 2.91 1.96 7.58
N THR A 165 3.83 2.72 6.99
CA THR A 165 5.20 2.85 7.48
C THR A 165 5.38 4.26 7.99
N LYS A 166 5.84 4.40 9.23
CA LYS A 166 6.02 5.69 9.89
C LYS A 166 7.46 6.18 9.76
N ARG A 167 7.67 7.46 10.05
CA ARG A 167 9.01 8.07 9.99
C ARG A 167 10.00 7.34 10.89
N LYS A 168 9.58 7.04 12.12
CA LYS A 168 10.36 6.29 13.11
C LYS A 168 10.74 4.88 12.69
N ASP A 169 9.92 4.22 11.86
CA ASP A 169 10.16 2.84 11.43
C ASP A 169 11.31 2.76 10.41
N ILE A 170 11.61 3.89 9.76
CA ILE A 170 12.66 4.02 8.74
C ILE A 170 13.90 4.75 9.32
N GLY A 171 13.72 5.49 10.42
CA GLY A 171 14.79 6.27 11.05
C GLY A 171 15.21 7.49 10.23
N LEU A 172 14.24 8.15 9.59
CA LEU A 172 14.44 9.40 8.86
C LEU A 172 14.51 10.59 9.85
N PRO A 173 15.52 11.48 9.73
CA PRO A 173 15.59 12.73 10.49
C PRO A 173 14.33 13.58 10.35
N ASP A 174 13.94 14.28 11.43
CA ASP A 174 12.74 15.12 11.43
C ASP A 174 12.86 16.34 10.50
N SER A 175 14.08 16.87 10.36
CA SER A 175 14.41 18.04 9.54
C SER A 175 14.07 17.91 8.05
N ILE A 176 13.96 16.69 7.51
CA ILE A 176 13.68 16.46 6.08
C ILE A 176 12.29 16.95 5.68
N PHE A 177 11.36 16.97 6.64
CA PHE A 177 9.95 17.23 6.40
C PHE A 177 9.47 18.54 7.03
N GLU A 178 10.38 19.30 7.65
CA GLU A 178 10.06 20.59 8.28
C GLU A 178 9.60 21.62 7.23
N ASP A 179 10.26 21.69 6.07
CA ASP A 179 9.88 22.60 4.99
C ASP A 179 8.46 22.31 4.44
N GLU A 180 8.12 21.03 4.22
CA GLU A 180 6.78 20.62 3.73
C GLU A 180 5.72 20.76 4.83
N GLN A 181 6.08 20.56 6.10
CA GLN A 181 5.19 20.84 7.24
C GLN A 181 4.91 22.34 7.36
N GLN A 182 5.91 23.18 7.13
CA GLN A 182 5.77 24.63 7.24
C GLN A 182 4.93 25.21 6.09
N GLU A 183 5.07 24.70 4.87
CA GLU A 183 4.22 25.06 3.72
C GLU A 183 2.77 24.57 3.90
N GLN A 184 2.55 23.35 4.41
CA GLN A 184 1.22 22.84 4.76
C GLN A 184 0.59 23.59 5.94
N LEU A 185 1.38 23.98 6.95
CA LEU A 185 0.92 24.83 8.04
C LEU A 185 0.54 26.23 7.54
N LEU A 186 1.23 26.75 6.52
CA LEU A 186 0.92 28.03 5.90
C LEU A 186 -0.39 27.97 5.07
N ASP A 187 -0.60 26.87 4.33
CA ASP A 187 -1.83 26.61 3.56
C ASP A 187 -3.04 26.33 4.50
N ASN A 188 -2.80 25.59 5.58
CA ASN A 188 -3.78 25.37 6.64
C ASN A 188 -4.05 26.66 7.43
N GLN A 189 -3.04 27.48 7.73
CA GLN A 189 -3.23 28.81 8.33
C GLN A 189 -4.04 29.73 7.41
N PHE A 190 -3.82 29.70 6.09
CA PHE A 190 -4.65 30.46 5.14
C PHE A 190 -6.12 30.01 5.15
N SER A 191 -6.35 28.73 5.43
CA SER A 191 -7.69 28.15 5.59
C SER A 191 -8.29 28.41 6.99
N GLU A 192 -7.44 28.49 8.02
CA GLU A 192 -7.81 28.68 9.44
C GLU A 192 -7.91 30.15 9.86
N ILE A 193 -7.46 31.13 9.07
CA ILE A 193 -7.78 32.56 9.27
C ILE A 193 -9.31 32.81 9.29
N GLN A 194 -10.11 31.83 8.85
CA GLN A 194 -11.57 31.89 8.90
C GLN A 194 -12.20 31.27 10.18
N GLU A 195 -11.45 30.61 11.07
CA GLU A 195 -12.03 29.93 12.24
C GLU A 195 -11.12 30.01 13.48
N GLU A 196 -11.09 31.19 14.08
CA GLU A 196 -10.36 31.50 15.32
C GLU A 196 -11.07 30.87 16.54
N THR A 197 -10.52 29.81 17.16
CA THR A 197 -10.60 29.53 18.62
C THR A 197 -9.57 28.46 19.04
N LEU A 198 -8.70 28.83 19.99
CA LEU A 198 -7.67 28.04 20.69
C LEU A 198 -7.91 26.51 20.77
N LEU A 199 -7.11 25.74 20.01
CA LEU A 199 -6.84 24.33 20.27
C LEU A 199 -5.35 24.02 20.12
N PRO A 200 -4.83 23.00 20.84
CA PRO A 200 -3.43 22.62 20.77
C PRO A 200 -3.08 22.09 19.37
N LEU A 201 -1.89 22.45 18.87
CA LEU A 201 -1.30 22.03 17.59
C LEU A 201 -1.79 20.65 17.14
N PRO A 202 -2.34 20.51 15.91
CA PRO A 202 -2.86 19.23 15.45
C PRO A 202 -1.69 18.26 15.32
N ALA A 203 -1.68 17.21 16.15
CA ALA A 203 -0.88 16.03 15.88
C ALA A 203 -1.18 15.60 14.44
N LEU A 204 -0.14 15.59 13.59
CA LEU A 204 -0.28 15.28 12.17
C LEU A 204 -1.13 14.01 12.02
N SER A 205 -2.24 14.08 11.28
CA SER A 205 -3.14 12.94 11.16
C SER A 205 -2.35 11.73 10.68
N HIS A 206 -2.49 10.58 11.35
CA HIS A 206 -1.73 9.36 11.09
C HIS A 206 -1.62 9.02 9.59
N LYS A 207 -2.69 9.31 8.82
CA LYS A 207 -2.74 9.08 7.37
C LYS A 207 -1.82 10.04 6.59
N GLN A 208 -1.70 11.29 7.03
CA GLN A 208 -0.84 12.30 6.43
C GLN A 208 0.64 11.99 6.68
N GLU A 209 1.00 11.50 7.87
CA GLU A 209 2.38 11.07 8.17
C GLU A 209 2.82 9.93 7.24
N VAL A 210 1.97 8.91 7.10
CA VAL A 210 2.24 7.78 6.19
C VAL A 210 2.34 8.28 4.74
N ALA A 211 1.47 9.18 4.31
CA ALA A 211 1.51 9.72 2.95
C ALA A 211 2.80 10.48 2.64
N GLN A 212 3.29 11.31 3.57
CA GLN A 212 4.56 12.04 3.43
C GLN A 212 5.77 11.10 3.36
N VAL A 213 5.80 10.07 4.21
CA VAL A 213 6.87 9.06 4.18
C VAL A 213 6.91 8.35 2.83
N TYR A 214 5.75 7.91 2.32
CA TYR A 214 5.68 7.26 1.02
C TYR A 214 5.97 8.20 -0.15
N GLU A 215 5.65 9.48 -0.03
CA GLU A 215 6.03 10.53 -0.98
C GLU A 215 7.55 10.60 -1.10
N TRP A 216 8.23 10.71 0.04
CA TRP A 216 9.67 10.77 0.10
C TRP A 216 10.32 9.50 -0.44
N ILE A 217 9.83 8.31 -0.07
CA ILE A 217 10.32 7.03 -0.61
C ILE A 217 10.14 7.00 -2.13
N TYR A 218 8.98 7.43 -2.63
CA TYR A 218 8.72 7.46 -4.07
C TYR A 218 9.63 8.45 -4.82
N ARG A 219 9.97 9.59 -4.21
CA ARG A 219 10.87 10.59 -4.80
C ARG A 219 12.32 10.10 -4.85
N HIS A 220 12.81 9.49 -3.78
CA HIS A 220 14.22 9.14 -3.60
C HIS A 220 14.57 7.70 -3.98
N CYS A 221 13.62 6.76 -3.92
CA CYS A 221 13.87 5.34 -4.23
C CYS A 221 13.28 4.96 -5.59
N SER A 222 14.12 4.86 -6.61
CA SER A 222 13.72 4.46 -7.97
C SER A 222 13.15 3.04 -8.04
N SER A 223 13.70 2.10 -7.26
CA SER A 223 13.18 0.73 -7.11
C SER A 223 11.71 0.74 -6.69
N PHE A 224 11.36 1.49 -5.63
CA PHE A 224 9.99 1.57 -5.13
C PHE A 224 8.99 2.05 -6.20
N ARG A 225 9.39 3.05 -6.99
CA ARG A 225 8.56 3.51 -8.13
C ARG A 225 8.33 2.39 -9.13
N LEU A 226 9.41 1.71 -9.54
CA LEU A 226 9.34 0.61 -10.49
C LEU A 226 8.45 -0.51 -9.96
N SER A 227 8.54 -0.85 -8.67
CA SER A 227 7.64 -1.83 -8.04
C SER A 227 6.18 -1.46 -8.21
N CYS A 228 5.83 -0.20 -7.96
CA CYS A 228 4.45 0.26 -8.04
C CYS A 228 3.90 0.12 -9.47
N TYR A 229 4.72 0.46 -10.48
CA TYR A 229 4.37 0.23 -11.88
C TYR A 229 4.25 -1.27 -12.20
N LEU A 230 5.21 -2.09 -11.78
CA LEU A 230 5.20 -3.53 -12.04
C LEU A 230 3.98 -4.22 -11.42
N ILE A 231 3.65 -3.93 -10.16
CA ILE A 231 2.48 -4.50 -9.48
C ILE A 231 1.21 -4.06 -10.21
N THR A 232 1.07 -2.78 -10.55
CA THR A 232 -0.10 -2.27 -11.27
C THR A 232 -0.25 -2.92 -12.66
N SER A 233 0.85 -3.11 -13.39
CA SER A 233 0.88 -3.83 -14.67
C SER A 233 0.47 -5.30 -14.52
N ILE A 234 1.01 -5.99 -13.51
CA ILE A 234 0.70 -7.40 -13.21
C ILE A 234 -0.81 -7.55 -13.00
N TRP A 235 -1.42 -6.69 -12.18
CA TRP A 235 -2.86 -6.71 -11.93
C TRP A 235 -3.68 -6.32 -13.17
N SER A 236 -3.29 -5.29 -13.92
CA SER A 236 -4.00 -4.90 -15.15
C SER A 236 -4.02 -6.05 -16.16
N ILE A 237 -2.86 -6.65 -16.46
CA ILE A 237 -2.72 -7.74 -17.42
C ILE A 237 -3.43 -9.00 -16.91
N GLY A 238 -3.25 -9.36 -15.64
CA GLY A 238 -3.88 -10.54 -15.05
C GLY A 238 -5.41 -10.50 -15.08
N LEU A 239 -5.99 -9.35 -14.72
CA LEU A 239 -7.44 -9.14 -14.79
C LEU A 239 -7.95 -9.09 -16.24
N LEU A 240 -7.17 -8.52 -17.17
CA LEU A 240 -7.52 -8.53 -18.59
C LEU A 240 -7.56 -9.96 -19.14
N LEU A 241 -6.55 -10.78 -18.82
CA LEU A 241 -6.49 -12.18 -19.22
C LEU A 241 -7.64 -13.00 -18.61
N GLU A 242 -8.00 -12.73 -17.36
CA GLU A 242 -9.17 -13.35 -16.71
C GLU A 242 -10.47 -13.00 -17.46
N PHE A 243 -10.67 -11.73 -17.79
CA PHE A 243 -11.83 -11.26 -18.56
C PHE A 243 -11.89 -11.92 -19.94
N LEU A 244 -10.77 -11.92 -20.68
CA LEU A 244 -10.68 -12.53 -22.01
C LEU A 244 -10.93 -14.04 -21.97
N ALA A 245 -10.41 -14.74 -20.96
CA ALA A 245 -10.64 -16.17 -20.79
C ALA A 245 -12.12 -16.48 -20.51
N ARG A 246 -12.80 -15.68 -19.68
CA ARG A 246 -14.24 -15.81 -19.45
C ARG A 246 -15.07 -15.48 -20.69
N LEU A 247 -14.72 -14.43 -21.41
CA LEU A 247 -15.38 -14.06 -22.66
C LEU A 247 -15.27 -15.21 -23.68
N PHE A 248 -14.09 -15.82 -23.79
CA PHE A 248 -13.86 -16.98 -24.64
C PHE A 248 -14.74 -18.19 -24.25
N LEU A 249 -14.91 -18.48 -22.96
CA LEU A 249 -15.82 -19.54 -22.49
C LEU A 249 -17.28 -19.27 -22.87
N ILE A 250 -17.72 -18.01 -22.82
CA ILE A 250 -19.06 -17.60 -23.23
C ILE A 250 -19.24 -17.77 -24.75
N LEU A 251 -18.24 -17.38 -25.54
CA LEU A 251 -18.26 -17.46 -27.00
C LEU A 251 -18.31 -18.91 -27.54
N ILE A 252 -17.75 -19.89 -26.81
CA ILE A 252 -17.82 -21.32 -27.21
C ILE A 252 -19.21 -21.93 -26.93
N HIS A 253 -20.18 -21.15 -26.42
CA HIS A 253 -21.53 -21.65 -26.11
C HIS A 253 -21.54 -22.88 -25.18
N LEU A 254 -20.64 -22.90 -24.18
CA LEU A 254 -20.70 -23.91 -23.12
C LEU A 254 -22.01 -23.81 -22.33
N SER A 255 -22.41 -24.91 -21.66
CA SER A 255 -23.54 -24.85 -20.75
C SER A 255 -23.27 -23.86 -19.61
N VAL A 256 -24.33 -23.16 -19.19
CA VAL A 256 -24.27 -22.10 -18.17
C VAL A 256 -23.56 -22.55 -16.89
N GLU A 257 -23.84 -23.78 -16.44
CA GLU A 257 -23.21 -24.37 -15.25
C GLU A 257 -21.69 -24.51 -15.42
N LYS A 258 -21.23 -24.98 -16.59
CA LYS A 258 -19.79 -25.11 -16.87
C LYS A 258 -19.12 -23.75 -16.97
N ILE A 259 -19.76 -22.77 -17.61
CA ILE A 259 -19.23 -21.39 -17.70
C ILE A 259 -19.06 -20.82 -16.29
N PHE A 260 -20.04 -21.01 -15.41
CA PHE A 260 -19.97 -20.55 -14.03
C PHE A 260 -18.81 -21.21 -13.27
N ILE A 261 -18.72 -22.56 -13.30
CA ILE A 261 -17.69 -23.31 -12.59
C ILE A 261 -16.29 -22.95 -13.11
N TYR A 262 -16.06 -23.02 -14.42
CA TYR A 262 -14.77 -22.66 -15.01
C TYR A 262 -14.43 -21.18 -14.79
N GLY A 263 -15.41 -20.29 -14.89
CA GLY A 263 -15.21 -18.87 -14.60
C GLY A 263 -14.73 -18.62 -13.17
N HIS A 264 -15.25 -19.34 -12.18
CA HIS A 264 -14.77 -19.27 -10.80
C HIS A 264 -13.39 -19.89 -10.62
N ILE A 265 -13.11 -21.03 -11.26
CA ILE A 265 -11.79 -21.68 -11.20
C ILE A 265 -10.73 -20.76 -11.80
N ILE A 266 -10.96 -20.21 -13.00
CA ILE A 266 -10.03 -19.30 -13.67
C ILE A 266 -9.77 -18.06 -12.82
N LEU A 267 -10.82 -17.42 -12.30
CA LEU A 267 -10.67 -16.28 -11.40
C LEU A 267 -9.87 -16.64 -10.16
N SER A 268 -10.21 -17.73 -9.48
CA SER A 268 -9.50 -18.20 -8.28
C SER A 268 -8.01 -18.42 -8.53
N VAL A 269 -7.68 -19.15 -9.60
CA VAL A 269 -6.29 -19.48 -9.95
C VAL A 269 -5.52 -18.22 -10.33
N MET A 270 -6.09 -17.38 -11.20
CA MET A 270 -5.46 -16.13 -11.64
C MET A 270 -5.24 -15.19 -10.46
N THR A 271 -6.27 -14.94 -9.62
CA THR A 271 -6.14 -14.08 -8.44
C THR A 271 -5.10 -14.61 -7.47
N THR A 272 -5.06 -15.93 -7.22
CA THR A 272 -4.04 -16.53 -6.34
C THR A 272 -2.63 -16.31 -6.89
N LEU A 273 -2.44 -16.51 -8.20
CA LEU A 273 -1.17 -16.26 -8.87
C LEU A 273 -0.76 -14.78 -8.77
N LEU A 274 -1.68 -13.84 -9.02
CA LEU A 274 -1.42 -12.40 -8.91
C LEU A 274 -1.05 -11.98 -7.48
N ILE A 275 -1.71 -12.55 -6.47
CA ILE A 275 -1.36 -12.30 -5.06
C ILE A 275 0.05 -12.81 -4.77
N ILE A 276 0.40 -14.03 -5.18
CA ILE A 276 1.74 -14.60 -4.98
C ILE A 276 2.80 -13.71 -5.65
N LEU A 277 2.59 -13.35 -6.93
CA LEU A 277 3.50 -12.46 -7.66
C LEU A 277 3.64 -11.10 -6.98
N THR A 278 2.54 -10.52 -6.49
CA THR A 278 2.55 -9.25 -5.75
C THR A 278 3.37 -9.36 -4.47
N VAL A 279 3.19 -10.43 -3.68
CA VAL A 279 3.96 -10.67 -2.46
C VAL A 279 5.46 -10.82 -2.77
N LEU A 280 5.81 -11.53 -3.85
CA LEU A 280 7.20 -11.66 -4.29
C LEU A 280 7.81 -10.32 -4.72
N CYS A 281 7.08 -9.52 -5.51
CA CYS A 281 7.48 -8.17 -5.90
C CYS A 281 7.71 -7.30 -4.66
N ILE A 282 6.74 -7.21 -3.75
CA ILE A 282 6.84 -6.45 -2.50
C ILE A 282 8.06 -6.89 -1.67
N THR A 283 8.27 -8.20 -1.54
CA THR A 283 9.37 -8.76 -0.76
C THR A 283 10.74 -8.42 -1.35
N ARG A 284 10.89 -8.50 -2.67
CA ARG A 284 12.12 -8.14 -3.37
C ARG A 284 12.42 -6.65 -3.24
N GLU A 285 11.40 -5.84 -3.45
CA GLU A 285 11.51 -4.39 -3.53
C GLU A 285 11.80 -3.78 -2.17
N ARG A 286 11.13 -4.24 -1.11
CA ARG A 286 11.40 -3.79 0.25
C ARG A 286 12.86 -3.99 0.66
N LYS A 287 13.48 -5.10 0.26
CA LYS A 287 14.92 -5.34 0.48
C LYS A 287 15.81 -4.33 -0.25
N GLN A 288 15.40 -3.89 -1.45
CA GLN A 288 16.14 -2.89 -2.21
C GLN A 288 15.95 -1.50 -1.63
N THR A 289 14.71 -1.12 -1.30
CA THR A 289 14.38 0.18 -0.70
C THR A 289 15.13 0.42 0.60
N LEU A 290 15.23 -0.59 1.49
CA LEU A 290 15.99 -0.45 2.73
C LEU A 290 17.48 -0.16 2.46
N LYS A 291 18.10 -0.85 1.50
CA LYS A 291 19.50 -0.58 1.11
C LYS A 291 19.69 0.84 0.55
N SER A 292 18.73 1.30 -0.26
CA SER A 292 18.76 2.67 -0.78
C SER A 292 18.64 3.70 0.34
N ILE A 293 17.77 3.47 1.32
CA ILE A 293 17.60 4.35 2.49
C ILE A 293 18.86 4.37 3.35
N GLU A 294 19.47 3.22 3.63
CA GLU A 294 20.73 3.15 4.38
C GLU A 294 21.86 3.91 3.68
N THR A 295 21.92 3.82 2.34
CA THR A 295 22.93 4.52 1.55
C THR A 295 22.71 6.02 1.60
N TRP A 296 21.47 6.46 1.39
CA TRP A 296 21.07 7.87 1.51
C TRP A 296 21.36 8.43 2.91
N LYS A 297 21.08 7.67 3.97
CA LYS A 297 21.33 8.06 5.37
C LYS A 297 22.82 8.30 5.63
N ARG A 298 23.69 7.44 5.09
CA ARG A 298 25.15 7.63 5.19
C ARG A 298 25.61 8.89 4.46
N GLU A 299 25.11 9.12 3.25
CA GLU A 299 25.43 10.31 2.46
C GLU A 299 24.98 11.58 3.17
N TYR A 300 23.74 11.60 3.70
CA TYR A 300 23.19 12.74 4.42
C TYR A 300 24.02 13.13 5.64
N PHE A 301 24.35 12.17 6.52
CA PHE A 301 25.16 12.48 7.71
C PHE A 301 26.60 12.89 7.36
N SER A 302 27.19 12.30 6.32
CA SER A 302 28.52 12.70 5.87
C SER A 302 28.56 14.14 5.34
N ALA A 303 27.49 14.58 4.66
CA ALA A 303 27.34 15.95 4.18
C ALA A 303 27.11 16.95 5.33
N GLN A 304 26.34 16.56 6.34
CA GLN A 304 26.10 17.42 7.51
C GLN A 304 27.35 17.57 8.39
N GLN A 305 28.15 16.51 8.52
CA GLN A 305 29.40 16.58 9.26
C GLN A 305 30.42 17.46 8.53
N SER A 306 30.51 17.39 7.20
CA SER A 306 31.43 18.22 6.43
C SER A 306 31.06 19.70 6.44
N SER A 307 29.76 20.05 6.43
CA SER A 307 29.32 21.44 6.58
C SER A 307 29.69 22.01 7.94
N PHE A 308 29.48 21.25 9.02
CA PHE A 308 29.82 21.70 10.38
C PHE A 308 31.32 21.96 10.57
N VAL A 309 32.18 21.06 10.03
CA VAL A 309 33.63 21.27 10.05
C VAL A 309 34.02 22.53 9.28
N ASN A 310 33.42 22.78 8.12
CA ASN A 310 33.73 23.95 7.31
C ASN A 310 33.34 25.27 8.02
N ASP A 311 32.18 25.31 8.66
CA ASP A 311 31.72 26.48 9.44
C ASP A 311 32.61 26.75 10.67
N SER A 312 33.06 25.69 11.35
CA SER A 312 33.97 25.82 12.49
C SER A 312 35.35 26.38 12.09
N ASN A 313 35.86 25.99 10.92
CA ASN A 313 37.12 26.50 10.40
C ASN A 313 37.02 27.97 9.99
N ILE A 314 35.88 28.40 9.43
CA ILE A 314 35.63 29.81 9.09
C ILE A 314 35.60 30.68 10.36
N ASN A 315 34.95 30.21 11.42
CA ASN A 315 34.86 30.94 12.69
C ASN A 315 36.17 30.99 13.50
N MET A 316 37.15 30.11 13.23
CA MET A 316 38.48 30.17 13.85
C MET A 316 39.46 31.11 13.10
N VAL A 317 39.15 31.48 11.86
CA VAL A 317 40.00 32.33 11.02
C VAL A 317 39.55 33.81 11.06
N ALA A 318 38.33 34.09 11.55
CA ALA A 318 37.77 35.42 11.75
C ALA A 318 38.04 35.96 13.16
#